data_AF-A0A960TZK1-F1
#
_entry.id   AF-A0A960TZK1-F1
#
_cell.length_a   1.000
_cell.length_b   1.000
_cell.length_c   1.000
_cell.angle_alpha   90.00
_cell.angle_beta   90.00
_cell.angle_gamma   90.00
#
_symmetry.space_group_name_H-M   'P 1'
#
loop_
_entity.id
_entity.type
_entity.pdbx_description
1 polymer ?
#
loop_
_entity_poly.entity_id
_entity_poly.type
_entity_poly.pdbx_seq_one_letter_code
_entity_poly.pdbx_strand_id
1 'polypeptide(L)' 'RFFNRDSTDDRRTYANRQYIHIPTLHEVKSVLEKAGFALLEVNGSMQISRDDVRKYPPVFFVCEKSA' A
#
# COMPACT_ATOMS: atom_id res chain seq x y z
N ARG A 1 -7.84 -6.15 -8.56
CA ARG A 1 -9.30 -5.96 -8.77
C ARG A 1 -9.50 -4.82 -9.76
N PHE A 2 -10.60 -4.80 -10.51
CA PHE A 2 -10.90 -3.67 -11.41
C PHE A 2 -11.72 -2.62 -10.66
N PHE A 3 -11.31 -1.36 -10.75
CA PHE A 3 -11.97 -0.21 -10.16
C PHE A 3 -12.50 0.71 -11.25
N ASN A 4 -13.63 1.36 -10.98
CA ASN A 4 -14.09 2.46 -11.80
C ASN A 4 -13.14 3.63 -11.61
N ARG A 5 -12.79 4.29 -12.71
CA ARG A 5 -11.79 5.36 -12.69
C ARG A 5 -12.50 6.69 -12.42
N ASP A 6 -12.38 7.24 -11.21
CA ASP A 6 -12.98 8.52 -10.80
C ASP A 6 -12.31 9.71 -11.51
N SER A 7 -12.77 10.05 -12.72
CA SER A 7 -12.28 11.23 -13.41
C SER A 7 -13.39 11.93 -14.13
N THR A 8 -13.33 13.25 -14.03
CA THR A 8 -14.23 14.22 -14.66
C THR A 8 -13.72 14.64 -16.05
N ASP A 9 -12.94 13.79 -16.73
CA ASP A 9 -12.33 14.17 -18.02
C ASP A 9 -13.14 13.55 -19.17
N ASP A 10 -13.83 14.43 -19.89
CA ASP A 10 -14.82 14.08 -20.91
C ASP A 10 -14.18 13.61 -22.23
N ARG A 11 -12.86 13.70 -22.38
CA ARG A 11 -12.12 13.38 -23.62
C ARG A 11 -11.42 12.01 -23.62
N ARG A 12 -11.96 11.03 -22.89
CA ARG A 12 -11.26 9.75 -22.61
C ARG A 12 -11.41 8.67 -23.69
N THR A 13 -10.28 8.07 -24.04
CA THR A 13 -10.17 6.85 -24.86
C THR A 13 -10.49 5.61 -24.02
N TYR A 14 -11.73 5.13 -24.09
CA TYR A 14 -12.27 3.76 -23.88
C TYR A 14 -11.92 2.92 -22.62
N ALA A 15 -10.95 3.26 -21.78
CA ALA A 15 -10.55 2.46 -20.62
C ALA A 15 -11.23 2.94 -19.32
N ASN A 16 -12.49 2.52 -19.12
CA ASN A 16 -13.32 2.91 -17.96
C ASN A 16 -13.01 2.11 -16.69
N ARG A 17 -12.15 1.10 -16.77
CA ARG A 17 -11.76 0.24 -15.66
C ARG A 17 -10.24 0.24 -15.51
N GLN A 18 -9.76 0.48 -14.30
CA GLN A 18 -8.36 0.35 -13.95
C GLN A 18 -8.17 -0.92 -13.13
N TYR A 19 -7.24 -1.79 -13.53
CA TYR A 19 -6.81 -2.86 -12.66
C TYR A 19 -5.87 -2.28 -11.59
N ILE A 20 -6.27 -2.42 -10.33
CA ILE A 20 -5.42 -2.11 -9.18
C ILE A 20 -5.18 -3.44 -8.44
N HIS A 21 -3.92 -3.85 -8.40
CA HIS A 21 -3.50 -4.94 -7.53
C HIS A 21 -3.43 -4.38 -6.10
N ILE A 22 -4.21 -4.97 -5.20
CA ILE A 22 -4.13 -4.66 -3.77
C ILE A 22 -3.35 -5.81 -3.16
N PRO A 23 -2.05 -5.63 -2.87
CA PRO A 23 -1.23 -6.69 -2.33
C PRO A 23 -1.60 -6.96 -0.88
N THR A 24 -1.51 -8.23 -0.50
CA THR A 24 -1.55 -8.66 0.90
C THR A 24 -0.25 -8.31 1.61
N LEU A 25 -0.28 -8.23 2.95
CA LEU A 25 0.93 -8.03 3.76
C LEU A 25 2.00 -9.08 3.46
N HIS A 26 1.58 -10.32 3.21
CA HIS A 26 2.48 -11.43 2.89
C HIS A 26 3.17 -11.24 1.53
N GLU A 27 2.43 -10.83 0.51
CA GLU A 27 3.00 -10.51 -0.81
C GLU A 27 4.03 -9.39 -0.72
N VAL A 28 3.71 -8.30 -0.01
CA VAL A 28 4.66 -7.19 0.17
C VAL A 28 5.91 -7.65 0.92
N LYS A 29 5.75 -8.44 1.99
CA LYS A 29 6.89 -9.00 2.73
C LYS A 29 7.81 -9.84 1.85
N SER A 30 7.24 -10.73 1.03
CA SER A 30 8.03 -11.55 0.10
C SER A 30 8.77 -10.71 -0.94
N VAL A 31 8.17 -9.62 -1.43
CA VAL A 31 8.83 -8.70 -2.36
C VAL A 31 9.99 -7.97 -1.69
N LEU A 32 9.83 -7.50 -0.46
CA LEU A 32 10.88 -6.81 0.31
C LEU A 32 12.08 -7.73 0.55
N GLU A 33 11.82 -8.97 0.99
CA GLU A 33 12.87 -9.98 1.21
C GLU A 33 13.64 -10.28 -0.09
N LYS A 34 12.94 -10.48 -1.22
CA LYS A 34 13.57 -10.69 -2.53
C LYS A 34 14.38 -9.49 -3.01
N ALA A 35 13.99 -8.29 -2.61
CA ALA A 35 14.69 -7.05 -2.93
C ALA A 35 15.87 -6.77 -1.99
N GLY A 36 16.15 -7.65 -1.02
CA GLY A 36 17.26 -7.50 -0.08
C GLY A 36 16.98 -6.55 1.08
N PHE A 37 15.71 -6.24 1.36
CA PHE A 37 15.34 -5.43 2.51
C PHE A 37 14.99 -6.30 3.72
N ALA A 38 15.56 -5.95 4.88
CA ALA A 38 15.17 -6.53 6.15
C ALA A 38 13.95 -5.76 6.69
N LEU A 39 12.82 -6.46 6.87
CA LEU A 39 11.62 -5.87 7.44
C LEU A 39 11.78 -5.69 8.95
N LEU A 40 11.76 -4.44 9.42
CA LEU A 40 11.85 -4.10 10.84
C LEU A 40 10.46 -4.05 11.50
N GLU A 41 9.50 -3.39 10.84
CA GLU A 41 8.19 -3.14 11.41
C GLU A 41 7.11 -2.96 10.33
N VAL A 42 5.88 -3.36 10.66
CA VAL A 42 4.67 -3.10 9.85
C VAL A 42 3.70 -2.30 10.70
N ASN A 43 3.23 -1.16 10.17
CA ASN A 43 2.23 -0.26 10.74
C ASN A 43 2.57 0.43 12.05
N GLY A 44 3.78 0.25 12.58
CA GLY A 44 4.08 0.72 13.92
C GLY A 44 3.31 -0.09 14.97
N SER A 45 3.98 -0.42 16.06
CA SER A 45 3.35 -0.95 17.27
C SER A 45 2.57 0.14 18.04
N MET A 46 2.75 1.40 17.65
CA MET A 46 2.18 2.57 18.32
C MET A 46 1.41 3.46 17.35
N GLN A 47 0.28 3.99 17.82
CA GLN A 47 -0.40 5.08 17.13
C GLN A 47 0.49 6.32 17.08
N ILE A 48 0.56 6.93 15.90
CA ILE A 48 1.32 8.17 15.67
C ILE A 48 0.77 9.33 16.52
N SER A 49 -0.53 9.32 16.81
CA SER A 49 -1.19 10.32 17.65
C SER A 49 -2.27 9.68 18.52
N ARG A 50 -2.43 10.21 19.74
CA ARG A 50 -3.54 9.85 20.64
C ARG A 50 -4.89 10.36 20.13
N ASP A 51 -4.87 11.41 19.30
CA ASP A 51 -6.08 12.10 18.82
C ASP A 51 -6.52 11.62 17.42
N ASP A 52 -5.65 10.91 16.67
CA ASP A 52 -5.95 10.37 15.32
C ASP A 52 -5.99 8.83 15.34
N VAL A 53 -6.97 8.28 16.08
CA VAL A 53 -7.25 6.85 16.13
C VAL A 53 -8.01 6.42 14.89
N ARG A 54 -7.28 6.02 13.85
CA ARG A 54 -7.91 5.53 12.61
C ARG A 54 -8.43 4.11 12.77
N LYS A 55 -9.69 3.90 12.38
CA LYS A 55 -10.31 2.56 12.30
C LYS A 55 -9.66 1.68 11.22
N TYR A 56 -9.20 2.30 10.13
CA TYR A 56 -8.52 1.64 9.02
C TYR A 56 -7.27 2.45 8.63
N PRO A 57 -6.18 2.37 9.42
CA PRO A 57 -4.97 3.12 9.11
C PRO A 57 -4.34 2.62 7.80
N PRO A 58 -3.68 3.51 7.03
CA PRO A 58 -2.84 3.09 5.93
C PRO A 58 -1.77 2.11 6.40
N VAL A 59 -1.49 1.10 5.59
CA VAL A 59 -0.39 0.17 5.89
C VAL A 59 0.93 0.79 5.45
N PHE A 60 1.94 0.80 6.32
CA PHE A 60 3.30 1.20 5.97
C PHE A 60 4.32 0.18 6.51
N PHE A 61 5.44 0.05 5.80
CA PHE A 61 6.51 -0.90 6.11
C PHE A 61 7.79 -0.12 6.41
N VAL A 62 8.45 -0.43 7.53
CA VAL A 62 9.76 0.11 7.87
C VAL A 62 10.78 -0.98 7.60
N CYS A 63 11.74 -0.69 6.72
CA CYS A 63 12.73 -1.67 6.29
C CYS A 63 14.13 -1.09 6.37
N GLU A 64 15.10 -1.94 6.70
CA GLU A 64 16.51 -1.66 6.59
C GLU A 64 17.05 -2.23 5.28
N LYS A 65 17.91 -1.47 4.61
CA LYS A 65 18.62 -1.98 3.43
C LYS A 65 19.72 -2.92 3.93
N SER A 66 19.59 -4.22 3.63
CA SER A 66 20.67 -5.17 3.89
C SER A 66 21.88 -4.74 3.06
N ALA A 67 23.05 -4.63 3.70
CA ALA A 67 24.31 -4.22 3.06
C ALA A 67 24.75 -5.19 1.97
#